data_AF-A0A9D1J186-F1
#
_entry.id   AF-A0A9D1J186-F1
#
_cell.length_a   1.000
_cell.length_b   1.000
_cell.length_c   1.000
_cell.angle_alpha   90.00
_cell.angle_beta   90.00
_cell.angle_gamma   90.00
#
_symmetry.space_group_name_H-M   'P 1'
#
loop_
_entity.id
_entity.type
_entity.pdbx_description
1 polymer ?
#
loop_
_entity_poly.entity_id
_entity_poly.type
_entity_poly.pdbx_seq_one_letter_code
_entity_poly.pdbx_strand_id
1 'polypeptide(L)' 'MKYYSDLHQMVMDDDYVRAYLLSLPVNVQMTIHNENDKMHTRDDFLRYTAKLTKRTSGS' A
#
# COMPACT_ATOMS: atom_id res chain seq x y z
N MET A 1 15.46 6.56 -5.06
CA MET A 1 14.12 6.19 -4.55
C MET A 1 13.11 7.14 -5.19
N LYS A 2 12.10 6.65 -5.90
CA LYS A 2 11.09 7.51 -6.54
C LYS A 2 10.08 7.95 -5.49
N TYR A 3 9.74 9.24 -5.50
CA TYR A 3 8.76 9.85 -4.61
C TYR A 3 7.48 10.12 -5.41
N TYR A 4 6.33 9.90 -4.78
CA TYR A 4 4.99 10.08 -5.33
C TYR A 4 4.20 11.04 -4.44
N SER A 5 3.34 11.85 -5.03
CA SER A 5 2.47 12.76 -4.27
C SER A 5 1.56 12.02 -3.32
N ASP A 6 1.06 10.86 -3.74
CA ASP A 6 0.22 9.99 -2.93
C ASP A 6 0.26 8.53 -3.44
N LEU A 7 -0.50 7.66 -2.74
CA LEU A 7 -0.66 6.27 -3.12
C LEU A 7 -1.32 6.12 -4.51
N HIS A 8 -2.29 6.95 -4.87
CA HIS A 8 -2.95 6.85 -6.17
C HIS A 8 -1.94 7.02 -7.33
N GLN A 9 -1.13 8.07 -7.29
CA GLN A 9 -0.07 8.28 -8.27
C GLN A 9 0.91 7.10 -8.28
N MET A 10 1.28 6.59 -7.11
CA MET A 10 2.17 5.44 -7.01
C MET A 10 1.56 4.18 -7.66
N VAL A 11 0.27 3.91 -7.45
CA VAL A 11 -0.44 2.77 -8.08
C VAL A 11 -0.56 2.95 -9.60
N MET A 12 -0.64 4.18 -10.09
CA MET A 12 -0.68 4.47 -11.53
C MET A 12 0.70 4.38 -12.20
N ASP A 13 1.77 4.69 -11.49
CA ASP A 13 3.13 4.75 -12.03
C ASP A 13 3.99 3.50 -11.78
N ASP A 14 3.65 2.69 -10.79
CA ASP A 14 4.48 1.57 -10.32
C ASP A 14 3.72 0.25 -10.42
N ASP A 15 4.01 -0.53 -11.48
CA ASP A 15 3.34 -1.80 -11.77
C ASP A 15 3.50 -2.83 -10.63
N TYR A 16 4.64 -2.81 -9.93
CA TYR A 16 4.85 -3.71 -8.79
C TYR A 16 3.92 -3.34 -7.63
N VAL A 17 3.81 -2.05 -7.31
CA VAL A 17 2.90 -1.56 -6.26
C VAL A 17 1.45 -1.89 -6.61
N ARG A 18 1.04 -1.68 -7.87
CA ARG A 18 -0.30 -2.03 -8.35
C ARG A 18 -0.58 -3.53 -8.20
N ALA A 19 0.31 -4.37 -8.73
CA ALA A 19 0.14 -5.82 -8.68
C ALA A 19 0.10 -6.33 -7.24
N TYR A 20 0.96 -5.79 -6.37
CA TYR A 20 0.96 -6.17 -4.96
C TYR A 20 -0.32 -5.72 -4.25
N LEU A 21 -0.77 -4.48 -4.43
CA LEU A 21 -2.03 -3.99 -3.84
C LEU A 21 -3.21 -4.88 -4.23
N LEU A 22 -3.33 -5.23 -5.52
CA LEU A 22 -4.42 -6.09 -6.02
C LEU A 22 -4.35 -7.53 -5.51
N SER A 23 -3.18 -8.00 -5.07
CA SER A 23 -3.02 -9.33 -4.47
C SER A 23 -3.49 -9.42 -3.01
N LEU A 24 -3.72 -8.28 -2.35
CA LEU A 24 -4.13 -8.25 -0.95
C LEU A 24 -5.63 -8.50 -0.78
N PRO A 25 -6.08 -8.96 0.40
CA PRO A 25 -7.50 -9.01 0.72
C PRO A 25 -8.19 -7.65 0.59
N VAL A 26 -9.45 -7.63 0.13
CA VAL A 26 -10.20 -6.39 -0.15
C VAL A 26 -10.25 -5.44 1.06
N ASN A 27 -10.43 -5.96 2.28
CA ASN A 27 -10.41 -5.14 3.49
C ASN A 27 -9.06 -4.44 3.73
N VAL A 28 -7.95 -5.09 3.38
CA VAL A 28 -6.61 -4.50 3.44
C VAL A 28 -6.45 -3.46 2.33
N GLN A 29 -6.90 -3.74 1.11
CA GLN A 29 -6.90 -2.78 0.01
C GLN A 29 -7.66 -1.49 0.40
N MET A 30 -8.86 -1.63 0.96
CA MET A 30 -9.67 -0.49 1.42
C MET A 30 -8.99 0.30 2.53
N THR A 31 -8.34 -0.38 3.49
CA THR A 31 -7.63 0.30 4.58
C THR A 31 -6.43 1.09 4.06
N ILE A 32 -5.69 0.52 3.11
CA ILE A 32 -4.56 1.19 2.45
C ILE A 32 -5.06 2.40 1.65
N HIS A 33 -6.18 2.25 0.91
CA HIS A 33 -6.77 3.35 0.15
C HIS A 33 -7.24 4.50 1.07
N ASN A 34 -7.83 4.21 2.23
CA ASN A 34 -8.27 5.24 3.17
C ASN A 34 -7.11 6.06 3.76
N GLU A 35 -5.88 5.57 3.61
CA GLU A 35 -4.65 6.15 4.17
C GLU A 35 -3.72 6.64 3.04
N ASN A 36 -4.31 6.99 1.89
CA ASN A 36 -3.67 7.41 0.63
C ASN A 36 -2.52 8.41 0.83
N ASP A 37 -2.70 9.38 1.72
CA ASP A 37 -1.77 10.50 1.92
C ASP A 37 -0.57 10.14 2.81
N LYS A 38 -0.50 8.91 3.35
CA LYS A 38 0.59 8.48 4.25
C LYS A 38 1.73 7.76 3.53
N MET A 39 1.60 7.50 2.23
CA MET A 39 2.51 6.65 1.46
C MET A 39 3.00 7.39 0.22
N HIS A 40 4.27 7.81 0.24
CA HIS A 40 4.89 8.56 -0.84
C HIS A 40 6.01 7.80 -1.55
N THR A 41 6.34 6.61 -1.04
CA THR A 41 7.39 5.76 -1.62
C THR A 41 6.97 4.29 -1.57
N ARG A 42 7.63 3.47 -2.40
CA ARG A 42 7.42 2.02 -2.41
C ARG A 42 7.72 1.39 -1.05
N ASP A 43 8.77 1.82 -0.37
CA ASP A 43 9.10 1.31 0.97
C ASP A 43 8.06 1.70 2.02
N ASP A 44 7.52 2.93 1.97
CA ASP A 44 6.46 3.35 2.88
C ASP A 44 5.23 2.45 2.72
N PHE A 45 4.83 2.21 1.48
CA PHE A 45 3.76 1.28 1.14
C PHE A 45 4.03 -0.12 1.68
N LEU A 46 5.16 -0.74 1.30
CA LEU A 46 5.50 -2.09 1.75
C LEU A 46 5.56 -2.21 3.28
N ARG A 47 6.15 -1.22 3.96
CA ARG A 47 6.24 -1.18 5.43
C ARG A 47 4.87 -1.02 6.07
N TYR A 48 4.00 -0.20 5.50
CA TYR A 48 2.64 -0.01 5.98
C TYR A 48 1.80 -1.28 5.79
N THR A 49 1.83 -1.87 4.60
CA THR A 49 1.14 -3.12 4.28
C THR A 49 1.61 -4.26 5.19
N ALA A 50 2.91 -4.40 5.42
CA ALA A 50 3.45 -5.42 6.32
C ALA A 50 2.99 -5.25 7.78
N LYS A 51 2.81 -4.01 8.25
CA LYS A 51 2.25 -3.74 9.59
C LYS A 51 0.77 -4.12 9.66
N LEU A 52 0.00 -3.84 8.62
CA LEU A 52 -1.42 -4.20 8.54
C LEU A 52 -1.62 -5.71 8.52
N THR A 53 -0.90 -6.42 7.65
CA THR A 53 -1.07 -7.87 7.49
C THR A 53 -0.59 -8.65 8.72
N LYS A 54 0.47 -8.18 9.42
CA LYS A 54 0.88 -8.75 10.70
C LYS A 54 -0.16 -8.62 11.80
N ARG A 55 -0.95 -7.54 11.80
CA ARG A 55 -2.04 -7.35 12.78
C ARG A 55 -3.21 -8.30 12.53
N THR A 56 -3.46 -8.66 11.28
CA THR A 56 -4.55 -9.57 10.91
C THR A 56 -4.22 -11.05 11.11
N SER A 57 -2.95 -11.43 11.27
CA SER A 57 -2.52 -12.83 11.50
C SER A 57 -2.48 -13.25 12.97
N GLY A 58 -2.80 -12.34 13.91
CA GLY A 58 -2.59 -12.53 15.34
C GLY A 58 -3.85 -12.36 16.20
N SER A 59 -5.03 -12.64 15.66
CA SER A 59 -6.32 -12.65 16.39
C SER A 59 -7.00 -13.99 16.26
#